data_AF-A0A8S3G6P6-F1
#
_entry.id   AF-A0A8S3G6P6-F1
#
_cell.length_a   1.000
_cell.length_b   1.000
_cell.length_c   1.000
_cell.angle_alpha   90.00
_cell.angle_beta   90.00
_cell.angle_gamma   90.00
#
_symmetry.space_group_name_H-M   'P 1'
#
loop_
_entity.id
_entity.type
_entity.pdbx_description
1 polymer ?
#
loop_
_entity_poly.entity_id
_entity_poly.type
_entity_poly.pdbx_seq_one_letter_code
_entity_poly.pdbx_strand_id
1 'polypeptide(L)'
;QDTENLPGTSYSWIKCNQNFQGFHVTQYSFPTTTWQSFTSIIETQPTFFSIEDKVNLMQDTFLLAYKGLIDYAEPLRIIRSLTKIHMTEYVHWRTFQWHWDTLAELIDYLPDTLTKFRDFAIQQVLANDVTLDYILSPDVDDNHNEKLVKGILFTLLCRMN
;
A
#
# COMPACT_ATOMS: atom_id res chain seq x y z
N GLN A 1 14.70 2.39 -28.49
CA GLN A 1 15.06 1.96 -27.12
C GLN A 1 15.38 0.49 -27.22
N ASP A 2 16.66 0.17 -27.14
CA ASP A 2 17.19 -1.16 -27.35
C ASP A 2 16.83 -2.05 -26.17
N THR A 3 15.99 -3.05 -26.40
CA THR A 3 15.79 -4.15 -25.47
C THR A 3 16.98 -5.09 -25.62
N GLU A 4 18.02 -4.90 -24.82
CA GLU A 4 19.04 -5.93 -24.63
C GLU A 4 18.39 -7.12 -23.90
N ASN A 5 17.93 -8.10 -24.67
CA ASN A 5 17.57 -9.40 -24.16
C ASN A 5 18.85 -10.11 -23.73
N LEU A 6 19.07 -10.29 -22.42
CA LEU A 6 20.11 -11.17 -21.91
C LEU A 6 19.82 -12.59 -22.45
N PRO A 7 20.71 -13.19 -23.28
CA PRO A 7 20.41 -14.46 -23.91
C PRO A 7 20.36 -15.57 -22.85
N GLY A 8 19.23 -16.29 -22.81
CA GLY A 8 19.08 -17.54 -22.05
C GLY A 8 18.30 -17.47 -20.73
N THR A 9 17.87 -16.29 -20.28
CA THR A 9 17.11 -16.15 -19.03
C THR A 9 15.78 -15.44 -19.27
N SER A 10 14.68 -16.15 -19.07
CA SER A 10 13.34 -15.56 -19.04
C SER A 10 12.99 -15.13 -17.61
N TYR A 11 12.69 -13.85 -17.41
CA TYR A 11 12.19 -13.34 -16.13
C TYR A 11 10.67 -13.24 -16.18
N SER A 12 10.00 -13.63 -15.10
CA SER A 12 8.53 -13.57 -14.99
C SER A 12 8.02 -12.21 -14.52
N TRP A 13 8.89 -11.37 -13.97
CA TRP A 13 8.60 -10.01 -13.51
C TRP A 13 9.91 -9.22 -13.43
N ILE A 14 9.79 -7.89 -13.44
CA ILE A 14 10.88 -6.95 -13.19
C ILE A 14 10.33 -5.80 -12.35
N LYS A 15 11.05 -5.40 -11.30
CA LYS A 15 10.72 -4.21 -10.49
C LYS A 15 11.66 -3.09 -10.86
N CYS A 16 11.13 -1.94 -11.27
CA CYS A 16 11.91 -0.75 -11.60
C CYS A 16 11.88 0.27 -10.46
N ASN A 17 12.66 1.35 -10.59
CA ASN A 17 12.74 2.43 -9.59
C ASN A 17 13.11 1.93 -8.18
N GLN A 18 14.21 1.18 -8.06
CA GLN A 18 14.66 0.59 -6.80
C GLN A 18 14.77 1.64 -5.68
N ASN A 19 14.25 1.31 -4.50
CA ASN A 19 14.18 2.16 -3.32
C ASN A 19 13.53 3.52 -3.56
N PHE A 20 12.67 3.62 -4.57
CA PHE A 20 11.92 4.83 -4.90
C PHE A 20 12.80 6.09 -5.15
N GLN A 21 14.00 5.93 -5.69
CA GLN A 21 14.94 7.04 -5.84
C GLN A 21 14.67 7.93 -7.07
N GLY A 22 14.02 7.39 -8.09
CA GLY A 22 13.69 8.10 -9.32
C GLY A 22 12.39 8.90 -9.20
N PHE A 23 12.39 10.10 -9.77
CA PHE A 23 11.21 10.98 -9.85
C PHE A 23 10.31 10.62 -11.04
N HIS A 24 9.79 9.39 -11.05
CA HIS A 24 8.86 8.89 -12.07
C HIS A 24 7.93 7.81 -11.50
N VAL A 25 6.79 7.63 -12.15
CA VAL A 25 5.83 6.55 -11.86
C VAL A 25 6.11 5.39 -12.79
N THR A 26 6.18 4.16 -12.26
CA THR A 26 6.40 2.97 -13.08
C THR A 26 5.08 2.27 -13.40
N GLN A 27 4.71 2.24 -14.68
CA GLN A 27 3.62 1.41 -15.18
C GLN A 27 4.17 0.09 -15.73
N TYR A 28 3.79 -1.03 -15.13
CA TYR A 28 4.11 -2.36 -15.64
C TYR A 28 3.00 -2.83 -16.60
N SER A 29 3.36 -3.06 -17.85
CA SER A 29 2.41 -3.39 -18.95
C SER A 29 2.53 -4.84 -19.47
N PHE A 30 3.38 -5.67 -18.86
CA PHE A 30 3.64 -7.05 -19.25
C PHE A 30 3.63 -7.98 -18.04
N PRO A 31 3.02 -9.18 -18.11
CA PRO A 31 1.60 -9.45 -18.37
C PRO A 31 0.69 -9.02 -17.18
N THR A 32 -0.64 -9.18 -17.28
CA THR A 32 -1.67 -8.88 -16.26
C THR A 32 -1.38 -9.42 -14.85
N THR A 33 -0.42 -10.33 -14.72
CA THR A 33 0.04 -10.91 -13.47
C THR A 33 1.13 -10.11 -12.76
N THR A 34 1.72 -9.04 -13.32
CA THR A 34 2.92 -8.45 -12.69
C THR A 34 2.65 -7.81 -11.33
N TRP A 35 1.58 -7.03 -11.18
CA TRP A 35 1.15 -6.54 -9.87
C TRP A 35 0.82 -7.71 -8.91
N GLN A 36 0.23 -8.78 -9.44
CA GLN A 36 -0.11 -9.99 -8.69
C GLN A 36 1.14 -10.76 -8.23
N SER A 37 2.18 -10.79 -9.07
CA SER A 37 3.49 -11.35 -8.76
C SER A 37 4.13 -10.56 -7.63
N PHE A 38 4.07 -9.22 -7.67
CA PHE A 38 4.59 -8.40 -6.58
C PHE A 38 3.83 -8.65 -5.27
N THR A 39 2.50 -8.71 -5.29
CA THR A 39 1.72 -9.06 -4.09
C THR A 39 2.07 -10.45 -3.56
N SER A 40 2.27 -11.43 -4.46
CA SER A 40 2.67 -12.78 -4.06
C SER A 40 4.07 -12.79 -3.43
N ILE A 41 5.01 -12.00 -3.96
CA ILE A 41 6.36 -11.86 -3.40
C ILE A 41 6.32 -11.15 -2.05
N ILE A 42 5.53 -10.08 -1.91
CA ILE A 42 5.32 -9.39 -0.63
C ILE A 42 4.84 -10.40 0.43
N GLU A 43 3.82 -11.20 0.10
CA GLU A 43 3.23 -12.15 1.05
C GLU A 43 4.16 -13.34 1.37
N THR A 44 4.89 -13.88 0.39
CA THR A 44 5.70 -15.10 0.57
C THR A 44 7.15 -14.83 0.98
N GLN A 45 7.68 -13.64 0.65
CA GLN A 45 9.04 -13.20 0.93
C GLN A 45 9.02 -11.74 1.41
N PRO A 46 8.53 -11.47 2.63
CA PRO A 46 8.27 -10.11 3.11
C PRO A 46 9.49 -9.18 3.12
N THR A 47 10.70 -9.73 3.18
CA THR A 47 11.96 -8.97 3.20
C THR A 47 12.58 -8.77 1.82
N PHE A 48 11.98 -9.32 0.75
CA PHE A 48 12.52 -9.22 -0.60
C PHE A 48 12.51 -7.78 -1.12
N PHE A 49 11.37 -7.09 -0.97
CA PHE A 49 11.25 -5.67 -1.26
C PHE A 49 11.62 -4.85 -0.03
N SER A 50 12.38 -3.77 -0.26
CA SER A 50 12.64 -2.78 0.78
C SER A 50 11.36 -2.08 1.23
N ILE A 51 11.46 -1.33 2.32
CA ILE A 51 10.37 -0.49 2.82
C ILE A 51 9.95 0.50 1.73
N GLU A 52 10.93 1.13 1.08
CA GLU A 52 10.77 2.11 0.02
C GLU A 52 10.19 1.50 -1.25
N ASP A 53 10.58 0.27 -1.61
CA ASP A 53 10.01 -0.44 -2.75
C ASP A 53 8.51 -0.72 -2.55
N LYS A 54 8.11 -1.15 -1.35
CA LYS A 54 6.70 -1.36 -1.00
C LYS A 54 5.89 -0.05 -1.04
N VAL A 55 6.46 1.05 -0.54
CA VAL A 55 5.87 2.39 -0.68
C VAL A 55 5.73 2.77 -2.15
N ASN A 56 6.76 2.56 -2.96
CA ASN A 56 6.73 2.86 -4.39
C ASN A 56 5.64 2.07 -5.12
N LEU A 57 5.49 0.78 -4.85
CA LEU A 57 4.43 -0.03 -5.44
C LEU A 57 3.02 0.47 -5.05
N MET A 58 2.83 0.86 -3.78
CA MET A 58 1.57 1.45 -3.31
C MET A 58 1.30 2.79 -4.02
N GLN A 59 2.28 3.69 -4.04
CA GLN A 59 2.17 5.01 -4.67
C GLN A 59 1.88 4.89 -6.17
N ASP A 60 2.65 4.08 -6.89
CA ASP A 60 2.52 3.94 -8.35
C ASP A 60 1.16 3.36 -8.71
N THR A 61 0.69 2.32 -8.01
CA THR A 61 -0.62 1.71 -8.30
C THR A 61 -1.77 2.69 -8.09
N PHE A 62 -1.77 3.47 -7.00
CA PHE A 62 -2.80 4.49 -6.82
C PHE A 62 -2.72 5.61 -7.86
N LEU A 63 -1.53 6.15 -8.15
CA LEU A 63 -1.37 7.22 -9.14
C LEU A 63 -1.80 6.76 -10.55
N LEU A 64 -1.54 5.51 -10.90
CA LEU A 64 -2.02 4.92 -12.15
C LEU A 64 -3.54 4.71 -12.14
N ALA A 65 -4.11 4.27 -11.02
CA ALA A 65 -5.56 4.11 -10.88
C ALA A 65 -6.30 5.45 -10.96
N TYR A 66 -5.77 6.51 -10.35
CA TYR A 66 -6.31 7.87 -10.46
C TYR A 66 -6.37 8.37 -11.92
N LYS A 67 -5.43 7.92 -12.75
CA LYS A 67 -5.39 8.22 -14.18
C LYS A 67 -6.23 7.27 -15.04
N GLY A 68 -6.89 6.28 -14.44
CA GLY A 68 -7.64 5.24 -15.15
C GLY A 68 -6.76 4.28 -15.95
N LEU A 69 -5.46 4.21 -15.66
CA LEU A 69 -4.51 3.36 -16.39
C LEU A 69 -4.47 1.92 -15.87
N ILE A 70 -4.90 1.71 -14.62
CA ILE A 70 -5.12 0.39 -14.01
C ILE A 70 -6.40 0.42 -13.16
N ASP A 71 -6.93 -0.76 -12.82
CA ASP A 71 -8.10 -0.90 -11.95
C ASP A 71 -7.75 -0.65 -10.47
N TYR A 72 -8.67 -0.06 -9.70
CA TYR A 72 -8.50 0.16 -8.26
C TYR A 72 -8.33 -1.14 -7.46
N ALA A 73 -8.69 -2.30 -8.01
CA ALA A 73 -8.38 -3.59 -7.43
C ALA A 73 -6.88 -3.79 -7.19
N GLU A 74 -6.00 -3.22 -8.03
CA GLU A 74 -4.55 -3.40 -7.89
C GLU A 74 -3.95 -2.68 -6.67
N PRO A 75 -4.15 -1.37 -6.44
CA PRO A 75 -3.69 -0.73 -5.21
C PRO A 75 -4.31 -1.36 -3.95
N LEU A 76 -5.59 -1.76 -3.99
CA LEU A 76 -6.23 -2.44 -2.86
C LEU A 76 -5.63 -3.83 -2.58
N ARG A 77 -5.18 -4.55 -3.63
CA ARG A 77 -4.46 -5.82 -3.50
C ARG A 77 -3.09 -5.62 -2.84
N ILE A 78 -2.37 -4.57 -3.23
CA ILE A 78 -1.08 -4.21 -2.62
C ILE A 78 -1.25 -3.93 -1.12
N ILE A 79 -2.25 -3.11 -0.73
CA ILE A 79 -2.52 -2.82 0.68
C ILE A 79 -2.79 -4.11 1.46
N ARG A 80 -3.70 -4.97 0.97
CA ARG A 80 -4.00 -6.26 1.62
C ARG A 80 -2.76 -7.11 1.81
N SER A 81 -1.86 -7.12 0.83
CA SER A 81 -0.62 -7.90 0.88
C SER A 81 0.33 -7.38 1.96
N LEU A 82 0.41 -6.05 2.12
CA LEU A 82 1.21 -5.41 3.17
C LEU A 82 0.61 -5.65 4.56
N THR A 83 -0.70 -5.56 4.71
CA THR A 83 -1.39 -5.87 5.97
C THR A 83 -1.16 -7.32 6.40
N LYS A 84 -1.23 -8.29 5.47
CA LYS A 84 -0.98 -9.71 5.77
C LYS A 84 0.42 -9.99 6.32
N ILE A 85 1.39 -9.13 6.05
CA ILE A 85 2.77 -9.29 6.53
C ILE A 85 3.08 -8.37 7.73
N HIS A 86 2.05 -7.85 8.39
CA HIS A 86 2.17 -6.88 9.48
C HIS A 86 2.88 -5.60 9.05
N MET A 87 2.14 -4.71 8.39
CA MET A 87 2.56 -3.37 8.03
C MET A 87 2.85 -2.56 9.31
N THR A 88 4.12 -2.36 9.64
CA THR A 88 4.56 -1.64 10.85
C THR A 88 5.15 -0.27 10.56
N GLU A 89 5.72 -0.08 9.38
CA GLU A 89 6.47 1.13 9.09
C GLU A 89 5.57 2.35 8.93
N TYR A 90 5.96 3.45 9.58
CA TYR A 90 5.24 4.73 9.50
C TYR A 90 4.97 5.16 8.05
N VAL A 91 5.96 5.03 7.18
CA VAL A 91 5.83 5.46 5.78
C VAL A 91 4.80 4.65 5.00
N HIS A 92 4.59 3.38 5.32
CA HIS A 92 3.52 2.58 4.69
C HIS A 92 2.15 3.08 5.14
N TRP A 93 1.94 3.25 6.46
CA TRP A 93 0.69 3.77 7.00
C TRP A 93 0.37 5.18 6.52
N ARG A 94 1.38 6.05 6.45
CA ARG A 94 1.22 7.43 5.98
C ARG A 94 0.82 7.48 4.51
N THR A 95 1.44 6.65 3.68
CA THR A 95 1.10 6.53 2.25
C THR A 95 -0.32 6.01 2.07
N PHE A 96 -0.69 4.96 2.82
CA PHE A 96 -2.03 4.41 2.82
C PHE A 96 -3.07 5.48 3.21
N GLN A 97 -2.88 6.16 4.34
CA GLN A 97 -3.78 7.21 4.82
C GLN A 97 -3.95 8.33 3.78
N TRP A 98 -2.87 8.78 3.14
CA TRP A 98 -2.95 9.86 2.16
C TRP A 98 -3.82 9.50 0.96
N HIS A 99 -3.62 8.31 0.39
CA HIS A 99 -4.44 7.81 -0.71
C HIS A 99 -5.87 7.54 -0.27
N TRP A 100 -6.03 7.08 0.97
CA TRP A 100 -7.33 6.84 1.57
C TRP A 100 -8.17 8.11 1.70
N ASP A 101 -7.61 9.14 2.34
CA ASP A 101 -8.28 10.43 2.52
C ASP A 101 -8.65 11.04 1.15
N THR A 102 -7.71 10.99 0.18
CA THR A 102 -7.96 11.47 -1.19
C THR A 102 -9.15 10.75 -1.83
N LEU A 103 -9.21 9.41 -1.73
CA LEU A 103 -10.30 8.64 -2.32
C LEU A 103 -11.61 8.85 -1.60
N ALA A 104 -11.61 8.91 -0.27
CA ALA A 104 -12.79 9.17 0.53
C ALA A 104 -13.43 10.51 0.13
N GLU A 105 -12.61 11.56 -0.05
CA GLU A 105 -13.06 12.86 -0.55
C GLU A 105 -13.66 12.76 -1.96
N LEU A 106 -13.02 12.00 -2.86
CA LEU A 106 -13.50 11.84 -4.24
C LEU A 106 -14.82 11.07 -4.33
N ILE A 107 -15.10 10.16 -3.41
CA ILE A 107 -16.30 9.30 -3.44
C ILE A 107 -17.35 9.70 -2.41
N ASP A 108 -17.20 10.83 -1.73
CA ASP A 108 -18.07 11.26 -0.63
C ASP A 108 -19.55 11.41 -1.05
N TYR A 109 -19.79 11.73 -2.32
CA TYR A 109 -21.13 11.81 -2.90
C TYR A 109 -21.81 10.44 -3.13
N LEU A 110 -21.10 9.32 -2.89
CA LEU A 110 -21.58 7.94 -3.06
C LEU A 110 -21.60 7.23 -1.69
N PRO A 111 -22.65 7.41 -0.87
CA PRO A 111 -22.64 6.97 0.53
C PRO A 111 -22.41 5.46 0.70
N ASP A 112 -23.09 4.62 -0.08
CA ASP A 112 -22.92 3.16 0.02
C ASP A 112 -21.50 2.70 -0.37
N THR A 113 -20.89 3.36 -1.36
CA THR A 113 -19.52 3.08 -1.78
C THR A 113 -18.53 3.55 -0.73
N LEU A 114 -18.76 4.75 -0.18
CA LEU A 114 -17.95 5.30 0.90
C LEU A 114 -18.00 4.41 2.15
N THR A 115 -19.16 3.87 2.53
CA THR A 115 -19.28 2.91 3.65
C THR A 115 -18.45 1.65 3.39
N LYS A 116 -18.58 1.03 2.21
CA LYS A 116 -17.78 -0.16 1.86
C LYS A 116 -16.29 0.14 1.80
N PHE A 117 -15.93 1.34 1.36
CA PHE A 117 -14.56 1.81 1.39
C PHE A 117 -14.11 1.89 2.85
N ARG A 118 -14.78 2.65 3.71
CA ARG A 118 -14.48 2.73 5.16
C ARG A 118 -14.30 1.36 5.81
N ASP A 119 -15.21 0.42 5.57
CA ASP A 119 -15.13 -0.95 6.07
C ASP A 119 -13.84 -1.66 5.63
N PHE A 120 -13.40 -1.47 4.39
CA PHE A 120 -12.16 -2.05 3.90
C PHE A 120 -10.95 -1.56 4.70
N ALA A 121 -10.84 -0.26 4.97
CA ALA A 121 -9.69 0.26 5.73
C ALA A 121 -9.72 -0.16 7.20
N ILE A 122 -10.90 -0.20 7.83
CA ILE A 122 -11.05 -0.77 9.17
C ILE A 122 -10.58 -2.23 9.17
N GLN A 123 -10.97 -3.02 8.17
CA GLN A 123 -10.48 -4.40 8.03
C GLN A 123 -8.96 -4.45 7.89
N GLN A 124 -8.32 -3.52 7.19
CA GLN A 124 -6.85 -3.51 7.06
C GLN A 124 -6.15 -3.16 8.38
N VAL A 125 -6.73 -2.28 9.19
CA VAL A 125 -6.20 -1.98 10.53
C VAL A 125 -6.33 -3.21 11.44
N LEU A 126 -7.50 -3.83 11.49
CA LEU A 126 -7.77 -4.98 12.35
C LEU A 126 -6.99 -6.22 11.94
N ALA A 127 -6.84 -6.48 10.64
CA ALA A 127 -6.07 -7.62 10.12
C ALA A 127 -4.55 -7.47 10.30
N ASN A 128 -4.07 -6.30 10.75
CA ASN A 128 -2.67 -6.06 11.03
C ASN A 128 -2.27 -6.45 12.47
N ASP A 129 -3.14 -7.17 13.19
CA ASP A 129 -3.01 -7.52 14.63
C ASP A 129 -2.81 -6.31 15.56
N VAL A 130 -3.27 -5.15 15.13
CA VAL A 130 -3.27 -3.93 15.93
C VAL A 130 -4.50 -3.92 16.83
N THR A 131 -4.29 -3.87 18.14
CA THR A 131 -5.38 -3.77 19.12
C THR A 131 -5.72 -2.32 19.44
N LEU A 132 -6.98 -2.06 19.85
CA LEU A 132 -7.37 -0.76 20.40
C LEU A 132 -6.54 -0.40 21.63
N ASP A 133 -6.20 -1.39 22.47
CA ASP A 133 -5.33 -1.20 23.63
C ASP A 133 -3.94 -0.69 23.22
N TYR A 134 -3.37 -1.21 22.12
CA TYR A 134 -2.12 -0.69 21.60
C TYR A 134 -2.26 0.75 21.11
N ILE A 135 -3.30 1.06 20.32
CA ILE A 135 -3.51 2.41 19.77
C ILE A 135 -3.70 3.45 20.88
N LEU A 136 -4.38 3.08 21.97
CA LEU A 136 -4.70 3.96 23.08
C LEU A 136 -3.69 3.91 24.23
N SER A 137 -2.65 3.06 24.14
CA SER A 137 -1.66 2.94 25.21
C SER A 137 -0.80 4.21 25.29
N PRO A 138 -0.37 4.61 26.50
CA PRO A 138 0.53 5.74 26.68
C PRO A 138 1.86 5.57 25.93
N ASP A 139 2.34 6.62 25.29
CA ASP A 139 3.56 6.62 24.45
C ASP A 139 4.88 6.64 25.25
N VAL A 140 4.92 5.96 26.41
CA VAL A 140 6.03 6.07 27.37
C VAL A 140 7.32 5.51 26.80
N ASP A 141 7.27 4.39 26.09
CA ASP A 141 8.43 3.70 25.51
C ASP A 141 8.49 3.78 23.97
N ASP A 142 7.51 4.43 23.35
CA ASP A 142 7.40 4.49 21.89
C ASP A 142 8.44 5.46 21.28
N ASN A 143 9.03 5.04 20.16
CA ASN A 143 9.83 5.90 19.31
C ASN A 143 8.94 6.85 18.48
N HIS A 144 9.56 7.83 17.82
CA HIS A 144 8.81 8.84 17.06
C HIS A 144 7.86 8.25 16.00
N ASN A 145 8.31 7.23 15.25
CA ASN A 145 7.51 6.62 14.19
C ASN A 145 6.34 5.82 14.76
N GLU A 146 6.52 5.13 15.89
CA GLU A 146 5.45 4.40 16.58
C GLU A 146 4.32 5.33 17.01
N LYS A 147 4.66 6.49 17.59
CA LYS A 147 3.67 7.52 17.96
C LYS A 147 2.89 8.03 16.74
N LEU A 148 3.57 8.25 15.63
CA LEU A 148 2.93 8.67 14.38
C LEU A 148 2.01 7.59 13.81
N VAL A 149 2.42 6.32 13.86
CA VAL A 149 1.58 5.19 13.44
C VAL A 149 0.32 5.12 14.29
N LYS A 150 0.42 5.19 15.62
CA LYS A 150 -0.75 5.23 16.52
C LYS A 150 -1.71 6.36 16.15
N GLY A 151 -1.20 7.57 15.90
CA GLY A 151 -2.01 8.71 15.46
C GLY A 151 -2.74 8.48 14.13
N ILE A 152 -2.07 7.85 13.16
CA ILE A 152 -2.68 7.46 11.88
C ILE A 152 -3.77 6.41 12.10
N LEU A 153 -3.48 5.34 12.83
CA LEU A 153 -4.42 4.25 13.10
C LEU A 153 -5.67 4.75 13.84
N PHE A 154 -5.48 5.60 14.85
CA PHE A 154 -6.57 6.27 15.54
C PHE A 154 -7.42 7.11 14.59
N THR A 155 -6.78 7.91 13.73
CA THR A 155 -7.48 8.73 12.72
C THR A 155 -8.27 7.87 11.74
N LEU A 156 -7.69 6.77 11.25
CA LEU A 156 -8.33 5.84 10.34
C LEU A 156 -9.57 5.19 11.00
N LEU A 157 -9.48 4.78 12.26
CA LEU A 157 -10.63 4.21 12.98
C LEU A 157 -11.72 5.25 13.31
N CYS A 158 -11.34 6.50 13.63
CA CYS A 158 -12.30 7.54 14.01
C CYS A 158 -12.98 8.24 12.83
N ARG A 159 -12.25 8.52 11.74
CA ARG A 159 -12.80 9.23 10.56
C ARG A 159 -13.68 8.34 9.69
N MET A 160 -13.68 7.04 9.94
CA MET A 160 -14.38 6.05 9.11
C MET A 160 -15.62 5.45 9.76
N ASN A 161 -16.01 5.92 10.94
CA ASN A 161 -17.36 5.73 11.49
C ASN A 161 -18.33 6.82 11.04
#